data_AF-A0A6C0QAP4-F1
#
_entry.id   AF-A0A6C0QAP4-F1
#
_cell.length_a   1.000
_cell.length_b   1.000
_cell.length_c   1.000
_cell.angle_alpha   90.00
_cell.angle_beta   90.00
_cell.angle_gamma   90.00
#
_symmetry.space_group_name_H-M   'P 1'
#
loop_
_entity.id
_entity.type
_entity.pdbx_description
1 polymer ?
#
loop_
_entity_poly.entity_id
_entity_poly.type
_entity_poly.pdbx_seq_one_letter_code
_entity_poly.pdbx_strand_id
1 'polypeptide(L)'
;MTRLRRLSTTFAGVLLVLVGMLTVPAAAAEAAEAGTSDTAAEAAGPNFKAPYPCGQRWTYSHHSAEVRRALDFVRADGGTTNGTPALASAAGTATRHSQPSGAGNYISIDHGGGWKTYYFHLGSFSVASGQFVNQGQQIGTTGSSGNSSGPHLHYEQLLNGVGQNIVINGGGLPYPGSYNQHFLTSDNGCGGGGGGTPFTTWGTDVSVRADARLNAAVVTRLAGPTNVHVVCQKQGDTVNAEGYTNNWWSKLRDQGGFMSNIYIDHPAAQLPGVPLC
;
A
#
# COMPACT_ATOMS: atom_id res chain seq x y z
N MET A 1 72.48 -0.51 76.09
CA MET A 1 72.59 -1.41 74.93
C MET A 1 71.28 -2.16 74.75
N THR A 2 70.94 -2.47 73.50
CA THR A 2 70.04 -3.58 73.07
C THR A 2 68.60 -3.24 72.62
N ARG A 3 68.48 -3.05 71.28
CA ARG A 3 67.51 -3.53 70.25
C ARG A 3 65.99 -3.27 70.42
N LEU A 4 65.32 -2.47 69.55
CA LEU A 4 64.68 -2.74 68.22
C LEU A 4 63.64 -3.91 68.26
N ARG A 5 62.41 -3.87 67.71
CA ARG A 5 61.66 -3.01 66.76
C ARG A 5 60.14 -3.30 66.86
N ARG A 6 59.33 -2.25 66.66
CA ARG A 6 57.99 -2.09 66.00
C ARG A 6 57.52 -3.24 65.05
N LEU A 7 56.24 -3.48 64.71
CA LEU A 7 54.98 -2.71 64.74
C LEU A 7 53.76 -3.67 64.63
N SER A 8 52.59 -3.14 64.98
CA SER A 8 51.26 -3.75 65.16
C SER A 8 50.43 -3.93 63.88
N THR A 9 49.46 -4.86 63.91
CA THR A 9 48.19 -4.77 63.14
C THR A 9 47.04 -5.40 63.92
N THR A 10 45.96 -4.65 64.09
CA THR A 10 44.76 -4.94 64.89
C THR A 10 43.64 -5.53 64.03
N PHE A 11 42.89 -6.49 64.58
CA PHE A 11 41.55 -6.88 64.15
C PHE A 11 40.64 -6.84 65.39
N ALA A 12 39.51 -6.12 65.31
CA ALA A 12 38.47 -6.16 66.33
C ALA A 12 37.11 -6.31 65.64
N GLY A 13 36.39 -7.35 66.02
CA GLY A 13 35.07 -7.70 65.50
C GLY A 13 33.92 -7.21 66.37
N VAL A 14 32.78 -7.08 65.70
CA VAL A 14 31.39 -7.33 66.11
C VAL A 14 30.85 -6.59 67.35
N LEU A 15 29.83 -5.75 67.12
CA LEU A 15 28.82 -5.42 68.11
C LEU A 15 27.42 -5.52 67.49
N LEU A 16 26.53 -6.21 68.20
CA LEU A 16 25.15 -6.51 67.87
C LEU A 16 24.24 -5.59 68.69
N VAL A 17 23.33 -4.82 68.08
CA VAL A 17 22.19 -4.20 68.77
C VAL A 17 20.95 -4.26 67.88
N LEU A 18 19.85 -4.67 68.49
CA LEU A 18 18.55 -4.98 67.92
C LEU A 18 17.52 -3.92 68.38
N VAL A 19 16.44 -3.78 67.60
CA VAL A 19 15.09 -3.24 67.92
C VAL A 19 14.83 -1.73 67.72
N GLY A 20 13.81 -1.44 66.90
CA GLY A 20 12.74 -0.52 67.35
C GLY A 20 12.17 0.48 66.34
N MET A 21 11.06 0.08 65.69
CA MET A 21 9.90 0.90 65.28
C MET A 21 10.11 2.19 64.45
N LEU A 22 9.61 2.17 63.21
CA LEU A 22 8.50 3.03 62.75
C LEU A 22 8.03 2.53 61.36
N THR A 23 6.94 1.79 61.28
CA THR A 23 6.26 1.53 60.02
C THR A 23 5.16 2.58 59.83
N VAL A 24 5.34 3.45 58.85
CA VAL A 24 4.32 4.38 58.35
C VAL A 24 3.20 3.58 57.70
N PRO A 25 1.90 3.89 57.90
CA PRO A 25 0.85 3.23 57.16
C PRO A 25 0.92 3.70 55.70
N ALA A 26 1.12 2.76 54.77
CA ALA A 26 0.89 3.00 53.36
C ALA A 26 -0.63 3.18 53.16
N ALA A 27 -1.05 4.42 52.91
CA ALA A 27 -2.40 4.69 52.45
C ALA A 27 -2.62 3.95 51.12
N ALA A 28 -3.73 3.21 51.07
CA ALA A 28 -4.18 2.44 49.92
C ALA A 28 -4.27 3.34 48.69
N ALA A 29 -3.45 3.06 47.68
CA ALA A 29 -3.76 3.44 46.32
C ALA A 29 -4.81 2.45 45.82
N GLU A 30 -6.05 2.90 45.68
CA GLU A 30 -7.10 2.16 44.99
C GLU A 30 -6.62 1.86 43.57
N ALA A 31 -6.58 0.57 43.26
CA ALA A 31 -6.29 0.07 41.93
C ALA A 31 -7.38 0.55 40.97
N ALA A 32 -7.02 1.42 40.03
CA ALA A 32 -7.82 1.64 38.85
C ALA A 32 -7.71 0.39 37.96
N GLU A 33 -8.76 -0.43 37.97
CA GLU A 33 -9.06 -1.41 36.92
C GLU A 33 -9.21 -0.67 35.59
N ALA A 34 -8.19 -0.74 34.75
CA ALA A 34 -8.30 -0.47 33.32
C ALA A 34 -7.97 -1.75 32.55
N GLY A 35 -8.74 -2.80 32.84
CA GLY A 35 -8.90 -3.94 31.95
C GLY A 35 -9.84 -3.57 30.81
N THR A 36 -9.34 -2.85 29.81
CA THR A 36 -9.90 -2.96 28.46
C THR A 36 -8.83 -3.60 27.61
N SER A 37 -9.04 -4.88 27.35
CA SER A 37 -8.41 -5.62 26.29
C SER A 37 -8.73 -4.95 24.96
N ASP A 38 -8.01 -3.89 24.64
CA ASP A 38 -7.82 -3.48 23.27
C ASP A 38 -6.74 -4.43 22.75
N THR A 39 -7.17 -5.65 22.42
CA THR A 39 -6.51 -6.38 21.35
C THR A 39 -6.68 -5.49 20.13
N ALA A 40 -5.75 -4.55 19.96
CA ALA A 40 -5.48 -3.93 18.70
C ALA A 40 -5.34 -5.11 17.74
N ALA A 41 -6.40 -5.36 16.98
CA ALA A 41 -6.32 -6.21 15.81
C ALA A 41 -5.08 -5.71 15.08
N GLU A 42 -4.07 -6.57 14.92
CA GLU A 42 -3.03 -6.35 13.93
C GLU A 42 -3.75 -5.84 12.69
N ALA A 43 -3.56 -4.55 12.36
CA ALA A 43 -4.40 -3.89 11.39
C ALA A 43 -4.22 -4.66 10.08
N ALA A 44 -5.23 -5.45 9.71
CA ALA A 44 -5.21 -6.25 8.50
C ALA A 44 -4.83 -5.29 7.38
N GLY A 45 -3.66 -5.54 6.76
CA GLY A 45 -3.12 -4.61 5.78
C GLY A 45 -4.08 -4.39 4.62
N PRO A 46 -3.91 -3.30 3.85
CA PRO A 46 -4.59 -3.15 2.59
C PRO A 46 -4.48 -4.42 1.74
N ASN A 47 -5.48 -4.71 0.91
CA ASN A 47 -5.36 -5.78 -0.07
C ASN A 47 -4.34 -5.38 -1.14
N PHE A 48 -3.05 -5.68 -0.93
CA PHE A 48 -1.99 -5.33 -1.86
C PHE A 48 -2.10 -6.15 -3.14
N LYS A 49 -1.96 -5.46 -4.27
CA LYS A 49 -1.86 -6.03 -5.61
C LYS A 49 -0.41 -6.06 -6.08
N ALA A 50 -0.11 -6.86 -7.10
CA ALA A 50 1.22 -6.89 -7.67
C ALA A 50 1.62 -5.48 -8.21
N PRO A 51 2.86 -5.02 -8.02
CA PRO A 51 3.24 -3.62 -8.27
C PRO A 51 3.49 -3.27 -9.75
N TYR A 52 2.84 -3.98 -10.68
CA TYR A 52 3.02 -3.84 -12.13
C TYR A 52 1.70 -4.12 -12.88
N PRO A 53 1.58 -3.73 -14.17
CA PRO A 53 0.32 -3.78 -14.91
C PRO A 53 -0.31 -5.15 -15.02
N CYS A 54 -1.64 -5.13 -15.10
CA CYS A 54 -2.51 -6.26 -15.32
C CYS A 54 -2.01 -7.22 -16.39
N GLY A 55 -2.18 -8.52 -16.13
CA GLY A 55 -1.92 -9.60 -17.09
C GLY A 55 -0.44 -9.84 -17.33
N GLN A 56 0.45 -8.93 -16.92
CA GLN A 56 1.88 -9.17 -17.00
C GLN A 56 2.28 -10.24 -16.00
N ARG A 57 3.12 -11.16 -16.46
CA ARG A 57 3.69 -12.23 -15.63
C ARG A 57 5.16 -11.93 -15.37
N TRP A 58 5.51 -11.87 -14.10
CA TRP A 58 6.86 -11.57 -13.63
C TRP A 58 7.38 -12.72 -12.78
N THR A 59 8.67 -12.96 -12.86
CA THR A 59 9.39 -13.80 -11.92
C THR A 59 9.96 -12.94 -10.80
N TYR A 60 10.24 -13.55 -9.66
CA TYR A 60 10.94 -12.86 -8.57
C TYR A 60 12.01 -13.73 -7.93
N SER A 61 12.93 -13.05 -7.24
CA SER A 61 13.91 -13.67 -6.35
C SER A 61 14.06 -12.87 -5.07
N HIS A 62 14.64 -13.52 -4.08
CA HIS A 62 15.13 -12.96 -2.84
C HIS A 62 16.61 -13.31 -2.74
N HIS A 63 17.46 -12.33 -2.46
CA HIS A 63 18.83 -12.59 -2.06
C HIS A 63 19.03 -12.42 -0.56
N SER A 64 19.85 -13.25 0.08
CA SER A 64 20.03 -13.22 1.54
C SER A 64 20.59 -11.90 2.10
N ALA A 65 21.22 -11.09 1.25
CA ALA A 65 21.66 -9.74 1.60
C ALA A 65 20.53 -8.68 1.55
N GLU A 66 19.31 -9.02 1.10
CA GLU A 66 18.18 -8.10 1.09
C GLU A 66 17.75 -7.84 2.53
N VAL A 67 17.68 -6.57 2.87
CA VAL A 67 17.09 -6.13 4.13
C VAL A 67 15.56 -6.14 4.00
N ARG A 68 14.87 -6.24 5.14
CA ARG A 68 13.41 -6.02 5.22
C ARG A 68 12.51 -6.94 4.38
N ARG A 69 12.97 -8.14 4.02
CA ARG A 69 12.15 -9.15 3.30
C ARG A 69 11.65 -8.63 1.95
N ALA A 70 12.55 -7.98 1.21
CA ALA A 70 12.26 -7.55 -0.15
C ALA A 70 12.05 -8.73 -1.12
N LEU A 71 11.50 -8.42 -2.29
CA LEU A 71 11.57 -9.28 -3.46
C LEU A 71 11.92 -8.42 -4.67
N ASP A 72 12.82 -8.95 -5.49
CA ASP A 72 13.17 -8.37 -6.78
C ASP A 72 12.31 -8.99 -7.87
N PHE A 73 11.53 -8.16 -8.57
CA PHE A 73 10.67 -8.59 -9.67
C PHE A 73 11.31 -8.28 -11.03
N VAL A 74 11.30 -9.27 -11.93
CA VAL A 74 11.73 -9.16 -13.33
C VAL A 74 10.64 -9.71 -14.25
N ARG A 75 10.39 -9.02 -15.37
CA ARG A 75 9.35 -9.41 -16.33
C ARG A 75 9.69 -10.74 -17.02
N ALA A 76 8.70 -11.64 -17.15
CA ALA A 76 8.91 -13.05 -17.56
C ALA A 76 7.89 -13.55 -18.61
N ASP A 77 7.23 -12.62 -19.30
CA ASP A 77 6.23 -12.88 -20.34
C ASP A 77 6.74 -12.55 -21.75
N GLY A 78 8.05 -12.33 -21.91
CA GLY A 78 8.68 -11.92 -23.17
C GLY A 78 8.74 -10.41 -23.40
N GLY A 79 8.16 -9.59 -22.51
CA GLY A 79 8.33 -8.14 -22.55
C GLY A 79 9.57 -7.64 -21.79
N THR A 80 9.84 -6.34 -21.92
CA THR A 80 11.03 -5.69 -21.33
C THR A 80 10.77 -5.23 -19.90
N THR A 81 11.69 -5.52 -18.97
CA THR A 81 11.59 -4.98 -17.59
C THR A 81 11.87 -3.49 -17.54
N ASN A 82 12.89 -2.98 -18.24
CA ASN A 82 13.22 -1.55 -18.23
C ASN A 82 12.08 -0.68 -18.78
N GLY A 83 11.74 0.41 -18.09
CA GLY A 83 10.73 1.37 -18.51
C GLY A 83 9.28 0.89 -18.35
N THR A 84 9.04 -0.33 -17.85
CA THR A 84 7.68 -0.81 -17.59
C THR A 84 7.04 -0.01 -16.45
N PRO A 85 5.75 0.34 -16.52
CA PRO A 85 5.08 1.04 -15.43
C PRO A 85 5.22 0.29 -14.10
N ALA A 86 5.62 1.01 -13.05
CA ALA A 86 5.45 0.56 -11.68
C ALA A 86 4.11 1.13 -11.17
N LEU A 87 3.27 0.26 -10.61
CA LEU A 87 1.93 0.60 -10.13
C LEU A 87 1.87 0.57 -8.61
N ALA A 88 1.07 1.45 -8.02
CA ALA A 88 0.76 1.40 -6.59
C ALA A 88 0.05 0.08 -6.24
N SER A 89 0.61 -0.70 -5.32
CA SER A 89 0.03 -1.95 -4.83
C SER A 89 -1.24 -1.74 -4.01
N ALA A 90 -1.38 -0.58 -3.37
CA ALA A 90 -2.58 -0.14 -2.66
C ALA A 90 -2.67 1.40 -2.68
N ALA A 91 -3.84 1.94 -2.37
CA ALA A 91 -4.03 3.39 -2.31
C ALA A 91 -3.28 3.99 -1.12
N GLY A 92 -2.82 5.24 -1.24
CA GLY A 92 -2.08 5.92 -0.18
C GLY A 92 -1.36 7.17 -0.64
N THR A 93 -0.51 7.75 0.21
CA THR A 93 0.25 8.97 -0.09
C THR A 93 1.66 8.63 -0.53
N ALA A 94 2.03 9.01 -1.75
CA ALA A 94 3.33 8.74 -2.34
C ALA A 94 4.37 9.81 -1.96
N THR A 95 5.61 9.38 -1.74
CA THR A 95 6.77 10.23 -1.51
C THR A 95 7.94 9.74 -2.36
N ARG A 96 8.55 10.64 -3.13
CA ARG A 96 9.76 10.37 -3.92
C ARG A 96 10.99 10.47 -3.04
N HIS A 97 11.97 9.64 -3.35
CA HIS A 97 13.29 9.64 -2.73
C HIS A 97 14.36 9.36 -3.79
N SER A 98 15.58 9.83 -3.56
CA SER A 98 16.73 9.51 -4.40
C SER A 98 17.94 9.20 -3.52
N GLN A 99 18.52 8.03 -3.71
CA GLN A 99 19.70 7.54 -3.00
C GLN A 99 20.68 6.88 -4.00
N PRO A 100 21.56 7.66 -4.64
CA PRO A 100 22.39 7.20 -5.76
C PRO A 100 23.32 6.02 -5.46
N SER A 101 23.77 5.84 -4.22
CA SER A 101 24.66 4.75 -3.80
C SER A 101 23.93 3.51 -3.24
N GLY A 102 22.59 3.53 -3.20
CA GLY A 102 21.78 2.48 -2.60
C GLY A 102 20.52 2.22 -3.41
N ALA A 103 19.35 2.55 -2.84
CA ALA A 103 18.02 2.31 -3.40
C ALA A 103 17.76 2.94 -4.78
N GLY A 104 18.63 3.85 -5.24
CA GLY A 104 18.43 4.62 -6.46
C GLY A 104 17.27 5.60 -6.29
N ASN A 105 16.53 5.81 -7.38
CA ASN A 105 15.26 6.51 -7.33
C ASN A 105 14.20 5.55 -6.81
N TYR A 106 13.46 5.96 -5.78
CA TYR A 106 12.41 5.11 -5.24
C TYR A 106 11.21 5.91 -4.76
N ILE A 107 10.07 5.24 -4.72
CA ILE A 107 8.84 5.79 -4.13
C ILE A 107 8.50 4.97 -2.89
N SER A 108 8.09 5.66 -1.83
CA SER A 108 7.38 5.03 -0.71
C SER A 108 5.91 5.48 -0.76
N ILE A 109 4.98 4.56 -0.54
CA ILE A 109 3.56 4.89 -0.37
C ILE A 109 3.16 4.59 1.07
N ASP A 110 2.59 5.57 1.75
CA ASP A 110 1.96 5.42 3.06
C ASP A 110 0.48 5.09 2.90
N HIS A 111 0.06 3.92 3.40
CA HIS A 111 -1.29 3.40 3.24
C HIS A 111 -2.17 3.66 4.48
N GLY A 112 -1.63 4.34 5.51
CA GLY A 112 -2.27 4.42 6.81
C GLY A 112 -2.10 3.15 7.65
N GLY A 113 -2.48 3.22 8.93
CA GLY A 113 -2.40 2.08 9.85
C GLY A 113 -0.97 1.52 10.06
N GLY A 114 0.06 2.32 9.76
CA GLY A 114 1.47 1.90 9.85
C GLY A 114 1.99 1.15 8.63
N TRP A 115 1.15 0.87 7.63
CA TRP A 115 1.54 0.14 6.43
C TRP A 115 2.22 1.04 5.38
N LYS A 116 3.35 0.58 4.84
CA LYS A 116 4.06 1.22 3.74
C LYS A 116 4.50 0.23 2.67
N THR A 117 4.56 0.68 1.42
CA THR A 117 5.18 -0.07 0.32
C THR A 117 6.27 0.75 -0.35
N TYR A 118 7.38 0.10 -0.67
CA TYR A 118 8.57 0.73 -1.22
C TYR A 118 8.86 0.15 -2.61
N TYR A 119 9.20 1.01 -3.58
CA TYR A 119 9.39 0.67 -5.00
C TYR A 119 10.73 1.25 -5.45
N PHE A 120 11.76 0.41 -5.53
CA PHE A 120 13.16 0.83 -5.67
C PHE A 120 13.66 0.71 -7.11
N HIS A 121 14.86 1.25 -7.35
CA HIS A 121 15.57 1.20 -8.63
C HIS A 121 14.80 1.77 -9.82
N LEU A 122 13.85 2.69 -9.57
CA LEU A 122 12.99 3.27 -10.61
C LEU A 122 13.81 4.05 -11.65
N GLY A 123 13.37 4.01 -12.90
CA GLY A 123 13.92 4.80 -14.00
C GLY A 123 13.37 6.23 -14.00
N SER A 124 12.12 6.42 -13.62
CA SER A 124 11.47 7.73 -13.54
C SER A 124 10.32 7.76 -12.52
N PHE A 125 9.92 8.96 -12.11
CA PHE A 125 8.76 9.19 -11.26
C PHE A 125 7.57 9.72 -12.08
N SER A 126 6.37 9.25 -11.79
CA SER A 126 5.11 9.68 -12.43
C SER A 126 4.17 10.45 -11.50
N VAL A 127 4.45 10.48 -10.18
CA VAL A 127 3.60 11.13 -9.15
C VAL A 127 4.43 12.01 -8.24
N ALA A 128 3.95 13.17 -7.80
CA ALA A 128 4.69 14.09 -6.94
C ALA A 128 4.79 13.58 -5.48
N SER A 129 5.75 14.08 -4.69
CA SER A 129 5.76 13.83 -3.24
C SER A 129 4.55 14.48 -2.58
N GLY A 130 3.91 13.75 -1.65
CA GLY A 130 2.66 14.17 -1.02
C GLY A 130 1.41 13.88 -1.86
N GLN A 131 1.54 13.35 -3.07
CA GLN A 131 0.40 13.02 -3.92
C GLN A 131 -0.31 11.77 -3.41
N PHE A 132 -1.63 11.85 -3.22
CA PHE A 132 -2.45 10.66 -3.01
C PHE A 132 -2.59 9.88 -4.32
N VAL A 133 -2.41 8.56 -4.25
CA VAL A 133 -2.49 7.64 -5.39
C VAL A 133 -3.49 6.54 -5.09
N ASN A 134 -4.21 6.10 -6.12
CA ASN A 134 -5.10 4.93 -6.01
C ASN A 134 -4.32 3.63 -6.26
N GLN A 135 -4.84 2.50 -5.77
CA GLN A 135 -4.35 1.18 -6.17
C GLN A 135 -4.38 1.04 -7.70
N GLY A 136 -3.30 0.52 -8.28
CA GLY A 136 -3.15 0.35 -9.73
C GLY A 136 -2.79 1.63 -10.49
N GLN A 137 -2.64 2.77 -9.80
CA GLN A 137 -2.14 3.99 -10.44
C GLN A 137 -0.65 3.86 -10.73
N GLN A 138 -0.22 4.29 -11.92
CA GLN A 138 1.20 4.37 -12.23
C GLN A 138 1.88 5.43 -11.35
N ILE A 139 2.95 5.02 -10.67
CA ILE A 139 3.74 5.87 -9.79
C ILE A 139 5.12 6.19 -10.35
N GLY A 140 5.61 5.35 -11.28
CA GLY A 140 6.89 5.53 -11.93
C GLY A 140 7.09 4.52 -13.05
N THR A 141 8.34 4.35 -13.45
CA THR A 141 8.77 3.26 -14.34
C THR A 141 9.91 2.49 -13.71
N THR A 142 9.94 1.18 -13.91
CA THR A 142 11.07 0.33 -13.53
C THR A 142 12.32 0.72 -14.31
N GLY A 143 13.48 0.53 -13.71
CA GLY A 143 14.75 0.93 -14.29
C GLY A 143 15.91 0.25 -13.58
N SER A 144 17.08 0.88 -13.65
CA SER A 144 18.32 0.39 -13.04
C SER A 144 19.08 1.55 -12.41
N SER A 145 18.42 2.29 -11.51
CA SER A 145 19.06 3.39 -10.78
C SER A 145 19.63 2.92 -9.43
N GLY A 146 20.67 3.59 -8.95
CA GLY A 146 21.32 3.21 -7.69
C GLY A 146 22.25 2.01 -7.83
N ASN A 147 22.42 1.26 -6.75
CA ASN A 147 23.19 0.02 -6.75
C ASN A 147 22.33 -1.13 -7.32
N SER A 148 22.33 -1.28 -8.64
CA SER A 148 21.57 -2.30 -9.35
C SER A 148 22.41 -2.86 -10.51
N SER A 149 22.39 -4.18 -10.69
CA SER A 149 23.11 -4.88 -11.76
C SER A 149 22.32 -4.93 -13.09
N GLY A 150 21.06 -4.50 -13.08
CA GLY A 150 20.21 -4.44 -14.26
C GLY A 150 18.75 -4.14 -13.92
N PRO A 151 17.90 -3.89 -14.94
CA PRO A 151 16.53 -3.45 -14.70
C PRO A 151 15.66 -4.48 -13.96
N HIS A 152 15.16 -4.10 -12.79
CA HIS A 152 14.22 -4.87 -11.96
C HIS A 152 13.40 -3.92 -11.07
N LEU A 153 12.42 -4.47 -10.34
CA LEU A 153 11.69 -3.75 -9.30
C LEU A 153 11.92 -4.42 -7.95
N HIS A 154 12.77 -3.81 -7.12
CA HIS A 154 12.90 -4.17 -5.71
C HIS A 154 11.70 -3.62 -4.95
N TYR A 155 10.95 -4.51 -4.30
CA TYR A 155 9.68 -4.19 -3.64
C TYR A 155 9.69 -4.64 -2.18
N GLU A 156 9.16 -3.80 -1.29
CA GLU A 156 9.03 -4.13 0.14
C GLU A 156 7.62 -3.78 0.65
N GLN A 157 7.17 -4.53 1.66
CA GLN A 157 6.01 -4.22 2.50
C GLN A 157 6.49 -4.03 3.94
N LEU A 158 6.07 -2.93 4.58
CA LEU A 158 6.46 -2.61 5.94
C LEU A 158 5.22 -2.34 6.80
N LEU A 159 5.25 -2.81 8.04
CA LEU A 159 4.30 -2.44 9.09
C LEU A 159 5.08 -1.79 10.23
N ASN A 160 4.73 -0.55 10.58
CA ASN A 160 5.40 0.23 11.62
C ASN A 160 6.92 0.29 11.46
N GLY A 161 7.40 0.35 10.21
CA GLY A 161 8.83 0.39 9.86
C GLY A 161 9.54 -0.97 9.84
N VAL A 162 8.85 -2.06 10.17
CA VAL A 162 9.38 -3.43 10.14
C VAL A 162 8.98 -4.12 8.84
N GLY A 163 9.96 -4.66 8.11
CA GLY A 163 9.74 -5.41 6.88
C GLY A 163 8.94 -6.69 7.11
N GLN A 164 7.92 -6.90 6.28
CA GLN A 164 6.97 -8.02 6.35
C GLN A 164 7.19 -8.96 5.17
N ASN A 165 6.76 -10.21 5.32
CA ASN A 165 6.63 -11.08 4.15
C ASN A 165 5.63 -10.46 3.17
N ILE A 166 5.98 -10.44 1.89
CA ILE A 166 5.12 -9.85 0.86
C ILE A 166 3.87 -10.70 0.70
N VAL A 167 2.73 -10.08 0.94
CA VAL A 167 1.40 -10.64 0.70
C VAL A 167 0.77 -9.92 -0.48
N ILE A 168 0.32 -10.67 -1.49
CA ILE A 168 -0.40 -10.14 -2.66
C ILE A 168 -1.72 -10.89 -2.76
N ASN A 169 -2.84 -10.18 -2.91
CA ASN A 169 -4.19 -10.78 -2.95
C ASN A 169 -4.51 -11.64 -1.72
N GLY A 170 -3.96 -11.27 -0.55
CA GLY A 170 -4.08 -12.05 0.69
C GLY A 170 -3.21 -13.33 0.73
N GLY A 171 -2.51 -13.66 -0.36
CA GLY A 171 -1.57 -14.79 -0.42
C GLY A 171 -0.12 -14.36 -0.16
N GLY A 172 0.55 -14.98 0.80
CA GLY A 172 1.98 -14.80 1.01
C GLY A 172 2.81 -15.35 -0.15
N LEU A 173 3.83 -14.62 -0.57
CA LEU A 173 4.75 -15.07 -1.61
C LEU A 173 5.92 -15.87 -1.00
N PRO A 174 6.37 -16.95 -1.67
CA PRO A 174 7.65 -17.59 -1.39
C PRO A 174 8.84 -16.64 -1.59
N TYR A 175 9.98 -16.97 -0.99
CA TYR A 175 11.23 -16.21 -1.09
C TYR A 175 12.32 -17.06 -1.78
N PRO A 176 12.24 -17.26 -3.10
CA PRO A 176 13.19 -18.11 -3.82
C PRO A 176 14.55 -17.45 -3.97
N GLY A 177 15.64 -18.22 -3.85
CA GLY A 177 17.01 -17.73 -4.03
C GLY A 177 17.42 -17.46 -5.48
N SER A 178 16.52 -17.65 -6.44
CA SER A 178 16.79 -17.47 -7.87
C SER A 178 15.52 -17.16 -8.65
N TYR A 179 15.67 -16.38 -9.73
CA TYR A 179 14.61 -16.15 -10.70
C TYR A 179 14.17 -17.46 -11.38
N ASN A 180 12.98 -17.41 -12.00
CA ASN A 180 12.29 -18.46 -12.74
C ASN A 180 11.81 -19.68 -11.93
N GLN A 181 11.92 -19.65 -10.60
CA GLN A 181 11.35 -20.67 -9.72
C GLN A 181 9.86 -20.41 -9.45
N HIS A 182 9.48 -19.14 -9.30
CA HIS A 182 8.11 -18.71 -9.06
C HIS A 182 7.75 -17.53 -9.95
N PHE A 183 6.45 -17.43 -10.26
CA PHE A 183 5.89 -16.39 -11.11
C PHE A 183 4.64 -15.81 -10.46
N LEU A 184 4.40 -14.53 -10.69
CA LEU A 184 3.20 -13.84 -10.29
C LEU A 184 2.64 -13.11 -11.51
N THR A 185 1.38 -13.39 -11.82
CA THR A 185 0.61 -12.64 -12.83
C THR A 185 -0.19 -11.58 -12.11
N SER A 186 -0.04 -10.33 -12.53
CA SER A 186 -0.73 -9.22 -11.90
C SER A 186 -2.20 -9.18 -12.26
N ASP A 187 -3.05 -8.98 -11.26
CA ASP A 187 -4.42 -8.49 -11.41
C ASP A 187 -4.55 -6.98 -11.11
N ASN A 188 -3.43 -6.28 -10.89
CA ASN A 188 -3.40 -4.87 -10.56
C ASN A 188 -3.69 -4.00 -11.78
N GLY A 189 -4.62 -3.05 -11.64
CA GLY A 189 -5.01 -2.19 -12.75
C GLY A 189 -5.69 -2.96 -13.90
N CYS A 190 -6.21 -4.17 -13.68
CA CYS A 190 -6.97 -4.94 -14.68
C CYS A 190 -8.27 -4.31 -15.15
N GLY A 191 -8.60 -3.16 -14.56
CA GLY A 191 -9.64 -2.29 -15.04
C GLY A 191 -9.23 -1.09 -15.88
N GLY A 192 -7.98 -1.05 -16.36
CA GLY A 192 -7.41 0.16 -16.93
C GLY A 192 -6.98 1.15 -15.83
N GLY A 193 -6.08 0.72 -14.95
CA GLY A 193 -5.41 1.61 -13.98
C GLY A 193 -4.07 2.11 -14.56
N GLY A 194 -3.72 3.39 -14.59
CA GLY A 194 -4.18 4.50 -13.73
C GLY A 194 -4.96 5.60 -14.42
N GLY A 195 -5.65 5.29 -15.51
CA GLY A 195 -6.36 6.26 -16.33
C GLY A 195 -7.87 6.28 -16.14
N GLY A 196 -8.51 5.14 -15.87
CA GLY A 196 -9.88 4.91 -16.35
C GLY A 196 -9.95 5.02 -17.88
N THR A 197 -10.76 4.19 -18.54
CA THR A 197 -10.97 4.32 -19.99
C THR A 197 -11.69 5.65 -20.23
N PRO A 198 -11.13 6.58 -21.02
CA PRO A 198 -11.75 7.88 -21.22
C PRO A 198 -13.00 7.73 -22.09
N PHE A 199 -14.09 8.34 -21.65
CA PHE A 199 -15.31 8.51 -22.43
C PHE A 199 -15.80 9.95 -22.30
N THR A 200 -16.62 10.39 -23.23
CA THR A 200 -17.35 11.65 -23.13
C THR A 200 -18.78 11.35 -22.70
N THR A 201 -19.33 12.15 -21.80
CA THR A 201 -20.76 12.06 -21.46
C THR A 201 -21.60 12.93 -22.40
N TRP A 202 -22.89 12.63 -22.49
CA TRP A 202 -23.86 13.54 -23.09
C TRP A 202 -24.88 13.99 -22.05
N GLY A 203 -25.51 15.14 -22.30
CA GLY A 203 -26.48 15.74 -21.40
C GLY A 203 -25.86 16.67 -20.35
N THR A 204 -26.75 17.28 -19.55
CA THR A 204 -26.44 18.24 -18.50
C THR A 204 -27.05 17.79 -17.18
N ASP A 205 -26.43 18.17 -16.07
CA ASP A 205 -26.85 17.83 -14.70
C ASP A 205 -26.94 16.31 -14.42
N VAL A 206 -26.04 15.55 -15.05
CA VAL A 206 -26.01 14.08 -14.92
C VAL A 206 -25.56 13.69 -13.52
N SER A 207 -26.39 12.93 -12.81
CA SER A 207 -26.10 12.50 -11.43
C SER A 207 -25.08 11.37 -11.39
N VAL A 208 -24.01 11.58 -10.62
CA VAL A 208 -23.06 10.54 -10.21
C VAL A 208 -23.41 10.11 -8.79
N ARG A 209 -23.70 8.83 -8.60
CA ARG A 209 -24.25 8.27 -7.35
C ARG A 209 -23.26 7.41 -6.60
N ALA A 210 -23.47 7.22 -5.30
CA ALA A 210 -22.58 6.41 -4.46
C ALA A 210 -22.54 4.93 -4.90
N ASP A 211 -23.62 4.44 -5.53
CA ASP A 211 -23.76 3.08 -6.04
C ASP A 211 -24.61 3.06 -7.32
N ALA A 212 -24.65 1.92 -8.04
CA ALA A 212 -25.41 1.71 -9.28
C ALA A 212 -26.92 1.54 -9.03
N ARG A 213 -27.51 2.44 -8.24
CA ARG A 213 -28.92 2.44 -7.85
C ARG A 213 -29.50 3.84 -7.95
N LEU A 214 -30.74 3.97 -8.40
CA LEU A 214 -31.45 5.25 -8.53
C LEU A 214 -31.72 5.91 -7.17
N ASN A 215 -31.84 5.12 -6.11
CA ASN A 215 -32.03 5.61 -4.75
C ASN A 215 -30.71 5.88 -3.99
N ALA A 216 -29.55 5.56 -4.58
CA ALA A 216 -28.27 5.86 -3.96
C ALA A 216 -28.01 7.38 -3.90
N ALA A 217 -27.35 7.82 -2.83
CA ALA A 217 -26.99 9.21 -2.61
C ALA A 217 -26.23 9.77 -3.83
N VAL A 218 -26.57 11.00 -4.24
CA VAL A 218 -25.83 11.71 -5.28
C VAL A 218 -24.53 12.23 -4.68
N VAL A 219 -23.40 11.80 -5.24
CA VAL A 219 -22.05 12.21 -4.85
C VAL A 219 -21.71 13.56 -5.51
N THR A 220 -22.01 13.69 -6.80
CA THR A 220 -21.79 14.92 -7.57
C THR A 220 -22.68 14.93 -8.82
N ARG A 221 -22.67 16.04 -9.55
CA ARG A 221 -23.37 16.18 -10.83
C ARG A 221 -22.42 16.73 -11.91
N LEU A 222 -22.54 16.20 -13.11
CA LEU A 222 -21.81 16.68 -14.28
C LEU A 222 -22.63 17.79 -14.95
N ALA A 223 -22.08 19.01 -15.01
CA ALA A 223 -22.81 20.17 -15.51
C ALA A 223 -23.15 20.09 -17.01
N GLY A 224 -22.41 19.31 -17.78
CA GLY A 224 -22.58 19.12 -19.21
C GLY A 224 -21.78 17.93 -19.73
N PRO A 225 -21.60 17.82 -21.06
CA PRO A 225 -20.67 16.87 -21.65
C PRO A 225 -19.31 17.00 -20.97
N THR A 226 -18.87 15.92 -20.34
CA THR A 226 -17.68 15.88 -19.50
C THR A 226 -16.83 14.70 -19.91
N ASN A 227 -15.52 14.92 -20.04
CA ASN A 227 -14.58 13.82 -20.17
C ASN A 227 -14.50 13.08 -18.83
N VAL A 228 -14.90 11.82 -18.84
CA VAL A 228 -14.93 10.96 -17.66
C VAL A 228 -14.00 9.77 -17.85
N HIS A 229 -13.49 9.25 -16.74
CA HIS A 229 -12.56 8.14 -16.73
C HIS A 229 -13.23 6.94 -16.06
N VAL A 230 -13.66 5.97 -16.86
CA VAL A 230 -14.40 4.80 -16.39
C VAL A 230 -13.42 3.71 -15.94
N VAL A 231 -13.47 3.34 -14.66
CA VAL A 231 -12.55 2.36 -14.07
C VAL A 231 -13.10 0.93 -14.06
N CYS A 232 -14.42 0.79 -13.99
CA CYS A 232 -15.13 -0.47 -14.13
C CYS A 232 -16.61 -0.22 -14.38
N GLN A 233 -17.35 -1.24 -14.79
CA GLN A 233 -18.79 -1.17 -14.98
C GLN A 233 -19.52 -2.37 -14.37
N LYS A 234 -20.76 -2.20 -13.95
CA LYS A 234 -21.61 -3.29 -13.46
C LYS A 234 -23.06 -3.06 -13.83
N GLN A 235 -23.88 -4.10 -13.72
CA GLN A 235 -25.33 -3.95 -13.83
C GLN A 235 -25.91 -3.37 -12.54
N GLY A 236 -26.97 -2.57 -12.67
CA GLY A 236 -27.66 -1.91 -11.57
C GLY A 236 -29.11 -1.58 -11.94
N ASP A 237 -29.67 -0.57 -11.29
CA ASP A 237 -31.04 -0.13 -11.57
C ASP A 237 -31.17 0.31 -13.04
N THR A 238 -32.33 0.00 -13.64
CA THR A 238 -32.61 0.39 -15.02
C THR A 238 -32.92 1.88 -15.08
N VAL A 239 -32.25 2.59 -16.00
CA VAL A 239 -32.47 4.01 -16.27
C VAL A 239 -33.12 4.17 -17.64
N ASN A 240 -34.15 5.03 -17.70
CA ASN A 240 -34.81 5.42 -18.93
C ASN A 240 -34.56 6.91 -19.16
N ALA A 241 -34.01 7.28 -20.32
CA ALA A 241 -33.78 8.67 -20.71
C ALA A 241 -33.90 8.80 -22.23
N GLU A 242 -34.64 9.82 -22.70
CA GLU A 242 -34.77 10.17 -24.14
C GLU A 242 -35.14 8.99 -25.06
N GLY A 243 -35.98 8.08 -24.58
CA GLY A 243 -36.42 6.90 -25.33
C GLY A 243 -35.45 5.72 -25.32
N TYR A 244 -34.33 5.83 -24.62
CA TYR A 244 -33.38 4.74 -24.40
C TYR A 244 -33.53 4.14 -23.00
N THR A 245 -33.18 2.86 -22.90
CA THR A 245 -33.17 2.10 -21.64
C THR A 245 -31.80 1.45 -21.46
N ASN A 246 -31.18 1.62 -20.31
CA ASN A 246 -29.89 0.99 -19.99
C ASN A 246 -29.82 0.62 -18.50
N ASN A 247 -29.29 -0.55 -18.18
CA ASN A 247 -29.06 -1.02 -16.81
C ASN A 247 -27.57 -1.18 -16.46
N TRP A 248 -26.66 -0.78 -17.34
CA TRP A 248 -25.23 -0.73 -17.08
C TRP A 248 -24.82 0.60 -16.45
N TRP A 249 -23.90 0.53 -15.50
CA TRP A 249 -23.39 1.66 -14.75
C TRP A 249 -21.87 1.62 -14.70
N SER A 250 -21.25 2.78 -14.92
CA SER A 250 -19.82 2.98 -14.92
C SER A 250 -19.37 3.65 -13.63
N LYS A 251 -18.37 3.06 -12.96
CA LYS A 251 -17.63 3.72 -11.88
C LYS A 251 -16.69 4.75 -12.50
N LEU A 252 -16.87 6.01 -12.11
CA LEU A 252 -16.04 7.12 -12.57
C LEU A 252 -14.90 7.38 -11.57
N ARG A 253 -13.67 7.47 -12.07
CA ARG A 253 -12.46 7.71 -11.28
C ARG A 253 -12.54 9.04 -10.54
N ASP A 254 -12.76 10.12 -11.29
CA ASP A 254 -12.55 11.49 -10.81
C ASP A 254 -13.73 11.97 -9.96
N GLN A 255 -14.94 11.47 -10.23
CA GLN A 255 -16.16 11.81 -9.53
C GLN A 255 -16.47 10.88 -8.34
N GLY A 256 -15.73 9.78 -8.18
CA GLY A 256 -15.83 8.90 -7.02
C GLY A 256 -17.14 8.10 -6.90
N GLY A 257 -17.97 8.05 -7.94
CA GLY A 257 -19.28 7.37 -7.92
C GLY A 257 -19.61 6.62 -9.21
N PHE A 258 -20.86 6.18 -9.32
CA PHE A 258 -21.41 5.47 -10.47
C PHE A 258 -22.33 6.37 -11.27
N MET A 259 -22.24 6.27 -12.58
CA MET A 259 -23.13 6.93 -13.52
C MET A 259 -23.71 5.89 -14.46
N SER A 260 -24.99 5.99 -14.80
CA SER A 260 -25.57 5.09 -15.80
C SER A 260 -24.89 5.30 -17.15
N ASN A 261 -24.57 4.20 -17.83
CA ASN A 261 -23.96 4.21 -19.16
C ASN A 261 -24.87 4.83 -20.20
N ILE A 262 -26.16 5.01 -19.90
CA ILE A 262 -27.07 5.75 -20.78
C ILE A 262 -26.54 7.14 -21.10
N TYR A 263 -25.79 7.79 -20.19
CA TYR A 263 -25.25 9.13 -20.35
C TYR A 263 -23.83 9.17 -20.95
N ILE A 264 -23.29 8.05 -21.40
CA ILE A 264 -22.01 8.02 -22.11
C ILE A 264 -22.27 8.12 -23.61
N ASP A 265 -21.52 8.99 -24.29
CA ASP A 265 -21.60 9.19 -25.73
C ASP A 265 -20.93 8.03 -26.47
N HIS A 266 -21.56 6.86 -26.37
CA HIS A 266 -21.12 5.62 -26.99
C HIS A 266 -22.34 4.72 -27.24
N PRO A 267 -22.45 4.04 -28.40
CA PRO A 267 -23.64 3.27 -28.75
C PRO A 267 -23.83 1.98 -27.94
N ALA A 268 -22.77 1.46 -27.33
CA ALA A 268 -22.84 0.20 -26.57
C ALA A 268 -23.36 0.42 -25.14
N ALA A 269 -24.34 -0.40 -24.73
CA ALA A 269 -24.87 -0.36 -23.36
C ALA A 269 -23.81 -0.75 -22.31
N GLN A 270 -23.09 -1.86 -22.57
CA GLN A 270 -21.87 -2.24 -21.88
C GLN A 270 -20.68 -1.69 -22.66
N LEU A 271 -19.82 -0.90 -22.01
CA LEU A 271 -18.72 -0.24 -22.69
C LEU A 271 -17.61 -1.23 -23.06
N PRO A 272 -17.11 -1.20 -24.30
CA PRO A 272 -16.00 -2.05 -24.70
C PRO A 272 -14.72 -1.64 -23.96
N GLY A 273 -13.89 -2.63 -23.60
CA GLY A 273 -12.60 -2.38 -22.95
C GLY A 273 -12.69 -1.85 -21.50
N VAL A 274 -13.88 -1.80 -20.91
CA VAL A 274 -14.08 -1.49 -19.49
C VAL A 274 -14.35 -2.79 -18.73
N PRO A 275 -13.60 -3.10 -17.65
CA PRO A 275 -13.79 -4.35 -16.90
C PRO A 275 -15.12 -4.36 -16.15
N LEU A 276 -15.49 -5.51 -15.60
CA LEU A 276 -16.56 -5.57 -14.61
C LEU A 276 -16.08 -5.09 -13.23
N CYS A 277 -16.94 -4.34 -12.53
CA CYS A 277 -16.93 -4.32 -11.07
C CYS A 277 -17.68 -5.59 -10.58
#